data_AF-A0A3M1IL72-F1
#
_entry.id   AF-A0A3M1IL72-F1
#
_cell.length_a   1.000
_cell.length_b   1.000
_cell.length_c   1.000
_cell.angle_alpha   90.00
_cell.angle_beta   90.00
_cell.angle_gamma   90.00
#
_symmetry.space_group_name_H-M   'P 1'
#
loop_
_entity.id
_entity.type
_entity.pdbx_description
1 polymer ?
#
loop_
_entity_poly.entity_id
_entity_poly.type
_entity_poly.pdbx_seq_one_letter_code
_entity_poly.pdbx_strand_id
1 'polypeptide(L)'
;MTSSSGPAFDYSAFDLEQPELPEEIEAGAMQSGGYPYPRRMRRKAYERELRLLQIELLKLQRWMRESGARLVILFEGRDTAGKGGTIKRFMEHLNPRHAHVVALSKPTETERGEWYFQRYVAHLPTAGDMALFDRSWYNRAGVERVMGFCTMEQ
;
A
#
# COMPACT_ATOMS: atom_id res chain seq x y z
N MET A 1 25.21 6.23 24.54
CA MET A 1 24.02 5.89 25.34
C MET A 1 23.51 7.18 25.97
N THR A 2 22.53 7.82 25.35
CA THR A 2 21.86 9.00 25.92
C THR A 2 20.36 8.74 25.83
N SER A 3 19.81 8.12 26.86
CA SER A 3 18.37 8.03 27.09
C SER A 3 17.88 9.42 27.48
N SER A 4 17.42 10.22 26.52
CA SER A 4 16.61 11.40 26.85
C SER A 4 15.20 10.91 27.17
N SER A 5 14.95 10.63 28.44
CA SER A 5 13.58 10.49 28.95
C SER A 5 12.92 11.86 28.90
N GLY A 6 12.11 12.10 27.87
CA GLY A 6 11.15 13.20 27.88
C GLY A 6 10.18 13.06 29.07
N PRO A 7 9.43 14.11 29.43
CA PRO A 7 8.48 14.04 30.53
C PRO A 7 7.52 12.86 30.31
N ALA A 8 7.25 12.11 31.38
CA ALA A 8 6.31 11.00 31.34
C ALA A 8 4.92 11.55 31.07
N PHE A 9 4.32 11.16 29.94
CA PHE A 9 2.95 11.52 29.60
C PHE A 9 2.00 10.94 30.64
N ASP A 10 1.15 11.77 31.23
CA ASP A 10 0.16 11.32 32.21
C ASP A 10 -1.02 10.65 31.50
N TYR A 11 -0.92 9.33 31.34
CA TYR A 11 -1.96 8.51 30.72
C TYR A 11 -3.27 8.48 31.52
N SER A 12 -3.31 8.96 32.78
CA SER A 12 -4.53 8.93 33.59
C SER A 12 -5.54 10.00 33.18
N ALA A 13 -5.10 11.04 32.45
CA ALA A 13 -5.94 12.12 31.92
C ALA A 13 -6.30 11.93 30.43
N PHE A 14 -5.86 10.84 29.81
CA PHE A 14 -6.09 10.58 28.38
C PHE A 14 -7.48 9.99 28.15
N ASP A 15 -8.32 10.75 27.46
CA ASP A 15 -9.66 10.32 27.03
C ASP A 15 -9.62 9.94 25.54
N LEU A 16 -9.96 8.68 25.24
CA LEU A 16 -10.03 8.16 23.87
C LEU A 16 -11.12 8.83 23.02
N GLU A 17 -12.16 9.36 23.68
CA GLU A 17 -13.30 10.01 23.03
C GLU A 17 -13.07 11.52 22.82
N GLN A 18 -11.93 12.07 23.26
CA GLN A 18 -11.58 13.45 22.95
C GLN A 18 -11.37 13.63 21.43
N PRO A 19 -12.04 14.62 20.82
CA PRO A 19 -11.95 14.84 19.37
C PRO A 19 -10.60 15.39 18.93
N GLU A 20 -9.86 16.03 19.84
CA GLU A 20 -8.52 16.56 19.61
C GLU A 20 -7.52 15.83 20.51
N LEU A 21 -6.41 15.36 19.92
CA LEU A 21 -5.35 14.71 20.66
C LEU A 21 -4.51 15.76 21.41
N PRO A 22 -4.03 15.44 22.63
CA PRO A 22 -3.05 16.29 23.32
C PRO A 22 -1.84 16.62 22.42
N GLU A 23 -1.32 17.85 22.50
CA GLU A 23 -0.21 18.34 21.66
C GLU A 23 1.02 17.42 21.67
N GLU A 24 1.29 16.78 22.80
CA GLU A 24 2.42 15.84 22.99
C GLU A 24 2.25 14.56 22.17
N ILE A 25 1.01 14.04 22.10
CA ILE A 25 0.66 12.87 21.28
C ILE A 25 0.71 13.26 19.81
N GLU A 26 0.18 14.43 19.45
CA GLU A 26 0.22 14.91 18.07
C GLU A 26 1.67 15.13 17.59
N ALA A 27 2.52 15.71 18.44
CA ALA A 27 3.94 15.91 18.17
C ALA A 27 4.70 14.59 18.02
N GLY A 28 4.34 13.56 18.79
CA GLY A 28 4.92 12.22 18.74
C GLY A 28 4.30 11.29 17.69
N ALA A 29 3.16 11.64 17.10
CA ALA A 29 2.39 10.77 16.22
C ALA A 29 3.22 10.26 15.03
N MET A 30 4.07 11.12 14.46
CA MET A 30 4.93 10.76 13.34
C MET A 30 5.99 9.71 13.71
N GLN A 31 6.41 9.60 14.97
CA GLN A 31 7.42 8.65 15.43
C GLN A 31 6.83 7.32 15.91
N SER A 32 5.49 7.21 15.94
CA SER A 32 4.80 5.97 16.27
C SER A 32 5.32 4.80 15.43
N GLY A 33 5.44 3.61 16.04
CA GLY A 33 5.96 2.41 15.38
C GLY A 33 7.44 2.46 15.01
N GLY A 34 8.23 3.40 15.57
CA GLY A 34 9.67 3.51 15.33
C GLY A 34 10.04 4.23 14.03
N TYR A 35 9.13 5.08 13.52
CA TYR A 35 9.41 5.85 12.31
C TYR A 35 10.52 6.89 12.57
N PRO A 36 11.55 6.98 11.71
CA PRO A 36 12.80 7.67 12.05
C PRO A 36 12.74 9.19 11.92
N TYR A 37 11.67 9.77 11.37
CA TYR A 37 11.59 11.20 11.10
C TYR A 37 10.54 11.89 11.98
N PRO A 38 10.88 13.01 12.63
CA PRO A 38 9.94 13.74 13.49
C PRO A 38 8.90 14.54 12.71
N ARG A 39 9.10 14.75 11.40
CA ARG A 39 8.24 15.60 10.57
C ARG A 39 8.04 15.00 9.19
N ARG A 40 6.88 15.29 8.59
CA ARG A 40 6.58 14.92 7.21
C ARG A 40 7.50 15.66 6.24
N MET A 41 7.77 15.02 5.10
CA MET A 41 8.49 15.66 3.99
C MET A 41 7.74 16.92 3.54
N ARG A 42 8.48 18.01 3.31
CA ARG A 42 7.89 19.25 2.78
C ARG A 42 7.27 18.99 1.41
N ARG A 43 6.05 19.48 1.19
CA ARG A 43 5.28 19.25 -0.04
C ARG A 43 6.06 19.57 -1.32
N LYS A 44 6.74 20.73 -1.38
CA LYS A 44 7.55 21.13 -2.54
C LYS A 44 8.69 20.16 -2.84
N ALA A 45 9.33 19.60 -1.82
CA ALA A 45 10.38 18.61 -2.01
C ALA A 45 9.78 17.29 -2.53
N TYR A 46 8.70 16.84 -1.90
CA TYR A 46 7.95 15.65 -2.33
C TYR A 46 7.51 15.73 -3.80
N GLU A 47 6.85 16.82 -4.20
CA GLU A 47 6.35 17.00 -5.57
C GLU A 47 7.47 17.01 -6.61
N ARG A 48 8.63 17.57 -6.26
CA ARG A 48 9.82 17.56 -7.13
C ARG A 48 10.33 16.14 -7.34
N GLU A 49 10.55 15.39 -6.27
CA GLU A 49 11.04 14.01 -6.36
C GLU A 49 10.03 13.09 -7.06
N LEU A 50 8.73 13.24 -6.72
CA LEU A 50 7.65 12.51 -7.36
C LEU A 50 7.66 12.69 -8.88
N ARG A 51 7.80 13.93 -9.35
CA ARG A 51 7.86 14.22 -10.79
C ARG A 51 9.04 13.51 -11.47
N LEU A 52 10.22 13.52 -10.84
CA LEU A 52 11.39 12.83 -11.38
C LEU A 52 11.17 11.32 -11.46
N LEU A 53 10.63 10.71 -10.40
CA LEU A 53 10.29 9.29 -10.39
C LEU A 53 9.23 8.92 -11.43
N GLN A 54 8.23 9.78 -11.65
CA GLN A 54 7.21 9.56 -12.69
C GLN A 54 7.80 9.60 -14.10
N ILE A 55 8.83 10.41 -14.35
CA ILE A 55 9.59 10.37 -15.61
C ILE A 55 10.30 9.02 -15.77
N GLU A 56 10.92 8.50 -14.71
CA GLU A 56 11.55 7.18 -14.75
C GLU A 56 10.52 6.05 -14.95
N LEU A 57 9.31 6.17 -14.39
CA LEU A 57 8.22 5.22 -14.65
C LEU A 57 7.80 5.18 -16.12
N LEU A 58 7.80 6.32 -16.81
CA LEU A 58 7.54 6.36 -18.26
C LEU A 58 8.65 5.66 -19.06
N LYS A 59 9.91 5.82 -18.66
CA LYS A 59 11.04 5.09 -19.27
C LYS A 59 10.92 3.60 -19.03
N LEU A 60 10.55 3.19 -17.81
CA LEU A 60 10.28 1.79 -17.47
C LEU A 60 9.17 1.22 -18.37
N GLN A 61 8.03 1.91 -18.49
CA GLN A 61 6.92 1.46 -19.34
C GLN A 61 7.34 1.33 -20.81
N ARG A 62 8.14 2.27 -21.31
CA ARG A 62 8.70 2.19 -22.66
C ARG A 62 9.62 0.98 -22.83
N TRP A 63 10.56 0.78 -21.91
CA TRP A 63 11.46 -0.36 -21.95
C TRP A 63 10.72 -1.70 -21.86
N MET A 64 9.68 -1.79 -21.02
CA MET A 64 8.87 -3.01 -20.92
C MET A 64 8.23 -3.35 -22.26
N ARG A 65 7.67 -2.35 -22.95
CA ARG A 65 7.10 -2.54 -24.28
C ARG A 65 8.11 -3.00 -25.33
N GLU A 66 9.31 -2.44 -25.30
CA GLU A 66 10.37 -2.77 -26.26
C GLU A 66 10.96 -4.17 -25.99
N SER A 67 11.07 -4.56 -24.72
CA SER A 67 11.66 -5.84 -24.30
C SER A 67 10.66 -6.99 -24.15
N GLY A 68 9.36 -6.70 -24.08
CA GLY A 68 8.33 -7.67 -23.72
C GLY A 68 8.31 -8.04 -22.23
N ALA A 69 9.07 -7.34 -21.37
CA ALA A 69 9.07 -7.58 -19.93
C ALA A 69 7.68 -7.38 -19.32
N ARG A 70 7.40 -8.14 -18.26
CA ARG A 70 6.12 -8.19 -17.55
C ARG A 70 6.36 -7.80 -16.10
N LEU A 71 5.54 -6.89 -15.56
CA LEU A 71 5.69 -6.41 -14.19
C LEU A 71 4.41 -6.58 -13.39
N VAL A 72 4.51 -7.25 -12.25
CA VAL A 72 3.44 -7.33 -11.25
C VAL A 72 3.90 -6.61 -10.00
N ILE A 73 3.08 -5.69 -9.50
CA ILE A 73 3.34 -4.95 -8.26
C ILE A 73 2.20 -5.25 -7.29
N LEU A 74 2.52 -5.75 -6.10
CA LEU A 74 1.54 -6.07 -5.06
C LEU A 74 1.58 -5.01 -3.97
N PHE A 75 0.43 -4.40 -3.69
CA PHE A 75 0.28 -3.43 -2.60
C PHE A 75 -0.42 -4.09 -1.42
N GLU A 76 0.35 -4.40 -0.39
CA GLU A 76 -0.13 -4.95 0.89
C GLU A 76 0.14 -3.99 2.05
N GLY A 77 -0.61 -4.14 3.12
CA GLY A 77 -0.45 -3.32 4.32
C GLY A 77 -1.75 -3.14 5.08
N ARG A 78 -1.65 -2.52 6.26
CA ARG A 78 -2.80 -2.25 7.13
C ARG A 78 -3.85 -1.39 6.41
N ASP A 79 -5.08 -1.44 6.92
CA ASP A 79 -6.08 -0.46 6.54
C ASP A 79 -5.57 0.95 6.84
N THR A 80 -5.97 1.91 6.01
CA THR A 80 -5.52 3.32 6.06
C THR A 80 -4.02 3.59 5.90
N ALA A 81 -3.18 2.58 5.60
CA ALA A 81 -1.73 2.73 5.38
C ALA A 81 -1.33 3.54 4.12
N GLY A 82 -2.28 3.94 3.27
CA GLY A 82 -2.02 4.80 2.11
C GLY A 82 -1.79 4.07 0.77
N LYS A 83 -2.12 2.77 0.67
CA LYS A 83 -1.97 1.96 -0.56
C LYS A 83 -2.56 2.62 -1.81
N GLY A 84 -3.84 2.98 -1.77
CA GLY A 84 -4.54 3.60 -2.91
C GLY A 84 -3.96 4.96 -3.31
N GLY A 85 -3.44 5.73 -2.35
CA GLY A 85 -2.72 6.98 -2.63
C GLY A 85 -1.44 6.74 -3.43
N THR A 86 -0.68 5.72 -3.06
CA THR A 86 0.53 5.31 -3.78
C THR A 86 0.21 4.81 -5.19
N ILE A 87 -0.79 3.92 -5.34
CA ILE A 87 -1.22 3.42 -6.65
C ILE A 87 -1.64 4.57 -7.57
N LYS A 88 -2.40 5.54 -7.04
CA LYS A 88 -2.79 6.74 -7.78
C LYS A 88 -1.58 7.50 -8.34
N ARG A 89 -0.49 7.62 -7.58
CA ARG A 89 0.74 8.31 -8.02
C ARG A 89 1.53 7.53 -9.07
N PHE A 90 1.52 6.20 -9.00
CA PHE A 90 2.07 5.35 -10.06
C PHE A 90 1.31 5.54 -11.37
N MET A 91 -0.02 5.46 -11.31
CA MET A 91 -0.89 5.47 -12.49
C MET A 91 -1.08 6.86 -13.13
N GLU A 92 -0.74 7.93 -12.42
CA GLU A 92 -1.03 9.32 -12.80
C GLU A 92 -0.58 9.71 -14.21
N HIS A 93 0.56 9.20 -14.66
CA HIS A 93 1.13 9.53 -15.98
C HIS A 93 1.36 8.29 -16.88
N LEU A 94 1.08 7.09 -16.40
CA LEU A 94 1.28 5.86 -17.19
C LEU A 94 0.18 5.70 -18.24
N ASN A 95 0.51 5.10 -19.39
CA ASN A 95 -0.48 4.76 -20.39
C ASN A 95 -1.38 3.61 -19.88
N PRO A 96 -2.70 3.82 -19.70
CA PRO A 96 -3.59 2.82 -19.11
C PRO A 96 -3.82 1.58 -19.99
N ARG A 97 -3.39 1.62 -21.27
CA ARG A 97 -3.44 0.43 -22.15
C ARG A 97 -2.42 -0.63 -21.79
N HIS A 98 -1.34 -0.23 -21.10
CA HIS A 98 -0.21 -1.10 -20.76
C HIS A 98 0.06 -1.16 -19.26
N ALA A 99 -0.77 -0.48 -18.47
CA ALA A 99 -0.70 -0.47 -17.02
C ALA A 99 -2.14 -0.47 -16.50
N HIS A 100 -2.49 -1.44 -15.67
CA HIS A 100 -3.83 -1.52 -15.09
C HIS A 100 -3.77 -1.86 -13.61
N VAL A 101 -4.82 -1.44 -12.89
CA VAL A 101 -4.99 -1.71 -11.46
C VAL A 101 -5.98 -2.85 -11.30
N VAL A 102 -5.61 -3.82 -10.47
CA VAL A 102 -6.44 -4.98 -10.11
C VAL A 102 -6.88 -4.78 -8.67
N ALA A 103 -8.16 -4.50 -8.47
CA ALA A 103 -8.78 -4.33 -7.16
C ALA A 103 -9.97 -5.29 -7.05
N LEU A 104 -9.69 -6.53 -6.64
CA LEU A 104 -10.72 -7.56 -6.54
C LEU A 104 -11.57 -7.37 -5.29
N SER A 105 -12.88 -7.52 -5.45
CA SER A 105 -13.83 -7.61 -4.34
C SER A 105 -13.77 -8.99 -3.68
N LYS A 106 -14.61 -9.19 -2.65
CA LYS A 106 -14.82 -10.51 -2.05
C LYS A 106 -15.15 -11.55 -3.13
N PRO A 107 -14.61 -12.77 -3.05
CA PRO A 107 -14.86 -13.79 -4.07
C PRO A 107 -16.35 -14.11 -4.15
N THR A 108 -16.86 -14.29 -5.37
CA THR A 108 -18.20 -14.78 -5.67
C THR A 108 -18.37 -16.25 -5.24
N GLU A 109 -19.59 -16.78 -5.29
CA GLU A 109 -19.84 -18.20 -4.98
C GLU A 109 -19.01 -19.13 -5.89
N THR A 110 -18.97 -18.84 -7.19
CA THR A 110 -18.17 -19.61 -8.15
C THR A 110 -16.68 -19.52 -7.83
N GLU A 111 -16.14 -18.32 -7.61
CA GLU A 111 -14.70 -18.14 -7.30
C GLU A 111 -14.30 -18.80 -5.96
N ARG A 112 -15.23 -19.00 -5.03
CA ARG A 112 -14.96 -19.75 -3.79
C ARG A 112 -14.80 -21.25 -4.02
N GLY A 113 -15.49 -21.79 -5.02
CA GLY A 113 -15.37 -23.19 -5.44
C GLY A 113 -14.18 -23.45 -6.37
N GLU A 114 -13.63 -22.40 -6.98
CA GLU A 114 -12.45 -22.48 -7.83
C GLU A 114 -11.14 -22.61 -7.01
N TRP A 115 -10.06 -22.93 -7.72
CA TRP A 115 -8.73 -22.84 -7.12
C TRP A 115 -8.43 -21.40 -6.74
N TYR A 116 -7.99 -21.15 -5.50
CA TYR A 116 -7.82 -19.79 -4.95
C TYR A 116 -7.03 -18.82 -5.85
N PHE A 117 -5.97 -19.30 -6.49
CA PHE A 117 -5.13 -18.46 -7.34
C PHE A 117 -5.74 -18.16 -8.71
N GLN A 118 -6.75 -18.93 -9.14
CA GLN A 118 -7.37 -18.83 -10.47
C GLN A 118 -7.86 -17.42 -10.79
N ARG A 119 -8.56 -16.80 -9.84
CA ARG A 119 -9.06 -15.42 -9.99
C ARG A 119 -7.96 -14.39 -10.15
N TYR A 120 -6.77 -14.62 -9.58
CA TYR A 120 -5.64 -13.69 -9.68
C TYR A 120 -4.84 -13.91 -10.96
N VAL A 121 -4.66 -15.17 -11.37
CA VAL A 121 -3.94 -15.55 -12.59
C VAL A 121 -4.58 -14.91 -13.84
N ALA A 122 -5.90 -14.77 -13.85
CA ALA A 122 -6.65 -14.11 -14.91
C ALA A 122 -6.26 -12.63 -15.13
N HIS A 123 -5.59 -12.00 -14.17
CA HIS A 123 -5.16 -10.60 -14.22
C HIS A 123 -3.65 -10.42 -14.37
N LEU A 124 -2.89 -11.50 -14.58
CA LEU A 124 -1.45 -11.37 -14.81
C LEU A 124 -1.20 -10.67 -16.17
N PRO A 125 -0.19 -9.79 -16.24
CA PRO A 125 0.06 -9.00 -17.44
C PRO A 125 0.61 -9.85 -18.58
N THR A 126 0.25 -9.46 -19.81
CA THR A 126 0.89 -9.96 -21.03
C THR A 126 2.20 -9.22 -21.31
N ALA A 127 2.94 -9.67 -22.33
CA ALA A 127 4.24 -9.09 -22.69
C ALA A 127 4.17 -7.57 -22.88
N GLY A 128 5.05 -6.83 -22.19
CA GLY A 128 5.12 -5.38 -22.25
C GLY A 128 4.19 -4.63 -21.31
N ASP A 129 3.32 -5.32 -20.59
CA ASP A 129 2.33 -4.72 -19.70
C ASP A 129 2.69 -4.89 -18.22
N MET A 130 2.07 -4.05 -17.39
CA MET A 130 2.15 -4.13 -15.93
C MET A 130 0.77 -4.21 -15.27
N ALA A 131 0.70 -4.92 -14.15
CA ALA A 131 -0.48 -5.04 -13.30
C ALA A 131 -0.14 -4.61 -11.86
N LEU A 132 -0.94 -3.70 -11.31
CA LEU A 132 -0.81 -3.20 -9.94
C LEU A 132 -1.98 -3.76 -9.10
N PHE A 133 -1.69 -4.64 -8.16
CA PHE A 133 -2.69 -5.27 -7.31
C PHE A 133 -2.92 -4.46 -6.03
N ASP A 134 -4.12 -3.89 -5.86
CA ASP A 134 -4.57 -3.33 -4.58
C ASP A 134 -5.14 -4.46 -3.72
N ARG A 135 -4.30 -5.01 -2.84
CA ARG A 135 -4.40 -6.35 -2.27
C ARG A 135 -4.25 -7.46 -3.31
N SER A 136 -3.83 -8.62 -2.83
CA SER A 136 -3.44 -9.74 -3.68
C SER A 136 -3.90 -11.08 -3.08
N TRP A 137 -3.31 -12.18 -3.56
CA TRP A 137 -3.45 -13.51 -2.95
C TRP A 137 -2.93 -13.55 -1.50
N TYR A 138 -2.16 -12.55 -1.05
CA TYR A 138 -1.81 -12.41 0.37
C TYR A 138 -2.99 -12.08 1.29
N ASN A 139 -4.19 -11.79 0.74
CA ASN A 139 -5.41 -11.71 1.53
C ASN A 139 -5.63 -12.95 2.41
N ARG A 140 -5.29 -14.14 1.91
CA ARG A 140 -5.36 -15.39 2.67
C ARG A 140 -4.48 -15.37 3.91
N ALA A 141 -3.25 -14.90 3.76
CA ALA A 141 -2.27 -14.83 4.85
C ALA A 141 -2.54 -13.70 5.86
N GLY A 142 -3.43 -12.75 5.52
CA GLY A 142 -3.76 -11.60 6.37
C GLY A 142 -5.21 -11.63 6.83
N VAL A 143 -6.07 -10.93 6.08
CA VAL A 143 -7.45 -10.66 6.48
C VAL A 143 -8.28 -11.94 6.61
N GLU A 144 -8.15 -12.89 5.68
CA GLU A 144 -8.95 -14.12 5.74
C GLU A 144 -8.59 -14.94 6.98
N ARG A 145 -7.30 -15.04 7.31
CA ARG A 145 -6.83 -15.73 8.50
C ARG A 145 -7.34 -15.09 9.79
N VAL A 146 -7.25 -13.76 9.90
CA VAL A 146 -7.64 -13.01 11.11
C VAL A 146 -9.16 -13.02 11.29
N MET A 147 -9.92 -12.97 10.20
CA MET A 147 -11.39 -12.91 10.22
C MET A 147 -12.08 -14.28 10.10
N GLY A 148 -11.32 -15.37 9.98
CA GLY A 148 -11.87 -16.73 9.87
C GLY A 148 -12.54 -17.03 8.53
N PHE A 149 -12.12 -16.40 7.44
CA PHE A 149 -12.65 -16.63 6.09
C PHE A 149 -11.93 -17.75 5.33
N CYS A 150 -10.91 -18.39 5.94
CA CYS A 150 -10.24 -19.58 5.43
C CYS A 150 -10.11 -20.65 6.54
N THR A 151 -9.97 -21.91 6.16
CA THR A 151 -9.68 -22.99 7.13
C THR A 151 -8.20 -22.96 7.56
N MET A 152 -7.87 -23.70 8.62
CA MET A 152 -6.47 -23.84 9.07
C MET A 152 -5.58 -24.60 8.07
N GLU A 153 -6.18 -25.48 7.28
CA GLU A 153 -5.49 -26.36 6.33
C GLU A 153 -5.21 -25.66 4.98
N GLN A 154 -5.77 -24.46 4.77
CA GLN A 154 -5.67 -23.64 3.56
C GLN A 154 -4.65 -22.51 3.68
#